data_AF-A0A250IG95-F1
#
_entry.id   AF-A0A250IG95-F1
#
_cell.length_a   1.000
_cell.length_b   1.000
_cell.length_c   1.000
_cell.angle_alpha   90.00
_cell.angle_beta   90.00
_cell.angle_gamma   90.00
#
_symmetry.space_group_name_H-M   'P 1'
#
loop_
_entity.id
_entity.type
_entity.pdbx_description
1 polymer ?
#
loop_
_entity_poly.entity_id
_entity_poly.type
_entity_poly.pdbx_seq_one_letter_code
_entity_poly.pdbx_strand_id
1 'polypeptide(L)' 'MACPPPKPNPTELRLPMWAEHCRVEDYRNVNCRSYGRCIDMAVRADWEGFTCQKCPLFHEDAAPRADRFAFDQPSDNGRP' A
#
# COMPACT_ATOMS: atom_id res chain seq x y z
N MET A 1 -9.96 -19.74 -24.01
CA MET A 1 -10.63 -19.10 -22.87
C MET A 1 -9.57 -18.28 -22.14
N ALA A 2 -9.73 -16.96 -22.05
CA ALA A 2 -8.78 -16.11 -21.33
C ALA A 2 -9.06 -16.22 -19.82
N CYS A 3 -8.01 -16.37 -19.00
CA CYS A 3 -8.14 -16.25 -17.55
C CYS A 3 -8.62 -14.84 -17.19
N PRO A 4 -9.54 -14.68 -16.21
CA PRO A 4 -9.91 -13.36 -15.73
C PRO A 4 -8.68 -12.65 -15.16
N PRO A 5 -8.58 -11.31 -15.30
CA PRO A 5 -7.45 -10.58 -14.78
C PRO A 5 -7.34 -10.78 -13.26
N PRO A 6 -6.12 -10.93 -12.71
CA PRO A 6 -5.92 -11.11 -11.28
C PRO A 6 -6.55 -9.94 -10.50
N LYS A 7 -7.33 -10.27 -9.48
CA LYS A 7 -8.09 -9.30 -8.68
C LYS A 7 -7.32 -8.95 -7.40
N PRO A 8 -7.39 -7.70 -6.94
CA PRO A 8 -6.96 -7.33 -5.60
C PRO A 8 -7.61 -8.20 -4.53
N ASN A 9 -6.79 -8.70 -3.61
CA ASN A 9 -7.23 -9.51 -2.48
C ASN A 9 -6.45 -9.11 -1.21
N PRO A 10 -6.60 -7.87 -0.73
CA PRO A 10 -6.03 -7.48 0.56
C PRO A 10 -6.71 -8.25 1.69
N THR A 11 -6.01 -8.38 2.82
CA THR A 11 -6.60 -8.87 4.07
C THR A 11 -6.43 -7.86 5.18
N GLU A 12 -7.31 -7.91 6.18
CA GLU A 12 -7.20 -7.09 7.38
C GLU A 12 -5.81 -7.25 8.02
N LEU A 13 -5.19 -6.13 8.36
CA LEU A 13 -3.92 -6.09 9.06
C LEU A 13 -4.18 -5.51 10.44
N ARG A 14 -4.07 -6.37 11.46
CA ARG A 14 -4.10 -5.97 12.86
C ARG A 14 -2.68 -5.94 13.39
N LEU A 15 -2.16 -4.74 13.56
CA LEU A 15 -0.83 -4.55 14.11
C LEU A 15 -0.90 -4.37 15.63
N PRO A 16 0.04 -4.95 16.39
CA PRO A 16 0.16 -4.65 17.81
C PRO A 16 0.61 -3.20 18.02
N MET A 17 0.36 -2.65 19.21
CA MET A 17 0.68 -1.24 19.53
C MET A 17 2.15 -0.84 19.27
N TRP A 18 3.10 -1.79 19.32
CA TRP A 18 4.53 -1.55 19.06
C TRP A 18 4.92 -1.57 17.58
N ALA A 19 3.96 -1.69 16.66
CA ALA A 19 4.23 -1.80 15.23
C ALA A 19 4.62 -0.48 14.55
N GLU A 20 4.89 0.57 15.31
CA GLU A 20 5.49 1.82 14.82
C GLU A 20 6.82 1.56 14.08
N HIS A 21 7.49 0.45 14.37
CA HIS A 21 8.73 0.04 13.70
C HIS A 21 8.52 -0.71 12.37
N CYS A 22 7.29 -1.08 12.03
CA CYS A 22 6.97 -1.81 10.81
C CYS A 22 6.89 -0.85 9.62
N ARG A 23 7.63 -1.15 8.55
CA ARG A 23 7.58 -0.31 7.35
C ARG A 23 6.32 -0.63 6.55
N VAL A 24 5.75 0.39 5.91
CA VAL A 24 4.54 0.22 5.09
C VAL A 24 4.80 -0.76 3.94
N GLU A 25 6.00 -0.74 3.38
CA GLU A 25 6.41 -1.57 2.25
C GLU A 25 6.41 -3.07 2.58
N ASP A 26 6.55 -3.45 3.85
CA ASP A 26 6.55 -4.86 4.29
C ASP A 26 5.18 -5.52 4.14
N TYR A 27 4.11 -4.71 4.13
CA TYR A 27 2.72 -5.15 4.11
C TYR A 27 1.96 -4.66 2.89
N ARG A 28 2.38 -3.56 2.26
CA ARG A 28 1.63 -2.88 1.21
C ARG A 28 2.55 -2.45 0.09
N ASN A 29 2.24 -2.87 -1.13
CA ASN A 29 2.87 -2.30 -2.31
C ASN A 29 2.03 -1.11 -2.79
N VAL A 30 2.44 0.07 -2.34
CA VAL A 30 1.80 1.35 -2.71
C VAL A 30 1.96 1.70 -4.20
N ASN A 31 2.88 1.02 -4.90
CA ASN A 31 3.13 1.21 -6.33
C ASN A 31 2.26 0.30 -7.21
N CYS A 32 1.57 -0.67 -6.62
CA CYS A 32 0.64 -1.54 -7.34
C CYS A 32 -0.43 -0.70 -8.04
N ARG A 33 -0.63 -0.91 -9.36
CA ARG A 33 -1.67 -0.18 -10.13
C ARG A 33 -3.09 -0.35 -9.58
N SER A 34 -3.34 -1.42 -8.82
CA SER A 34 -4.63 -1.68 -8.20
C SER A 34 -4.69 -1.32 -6.71
N TYR A 35 -3.70 -0.60 -6.18
CA TYR A 35 -3.63 -0.25 -4.75
C TYR A 35 -4.89 0.44 -4.24
N GLY A 36 -5.46 1.38 -5.01
CA GLY A 36 -6.71 2.06 -4.64
C GLY A 36 -7.88 1.11 -4.39
N ARG A 37 -7.97 0.00 -5.13
CA ARG A 37 -9.00 -1.03 -4.88
C ARG A 37 -8.79 -1.76 -3.56
N CYS A 38 -7.54 -1.91 -3.11
CA CYS A 38 -7.28 -2.47 -1.79
C CYS A 38 -7.74 -1.53 -0.67
N ILE A 39 -7.55 -0.21 -0.86
CA ILE A 39 -8.06 0.82 0.05
C ILE A 39 -9.59 0.75 0.11
N ASP A 40 -10.26 0.73 -1.05
CA ASP A 40 -11.73 0.65 -1.12
C ASP A 40 -12.28 -0.54 -0.34
N MET A 41 -11.62 -1.70 -0.43
CA MET A 41 -12.04 -2.90 0.30
C MET A 41 -11.85 -2.75 1.81
N ALA A 42 -10.71 -2.20 2.25
CA ALA A 42 -10.43 -1.98 3.65
C ALA A 42 -11.43 -1.00 4.28
N VAL A 43 -11.73 0.11 3.59
CA VAL A 43 -12.70 1.12 4.05
C VAL A 43 -14.12 0.53 4.12
N ARG A 44 -14.56 -0.20 3.09
CA ARG A 44 -15.89 -0.83 3.10
C ARG A 44 -16.05 -1.90 4.17
N ALA A 45 -14.96 -2.54 4.57
CA ALA A 45 -14.94 -3.58 5.59
C ALA A 45 -14.61 -3.03 6.99
N ASP A 46 -14.43 -1.71 7.13
CA ASP A 46 -14.09 -1.03 8.39
C ASP A 46 -12.81 -1.56 9.05
N TRP A 47 -11.77 -1.83 8.24
CA TRP A 47 -10.48 -2.30 8.73
C TRP A 47 -9.60 -1.13 9.17
N GLU A 48 -8.98 -1.23 10.34
CA GLU A 48 -7.97 -0.26 10.81
C GLU A 48 -6.74 -0.21 9.89
N GLY A 49 -6.43 -1.34 9.25
CA GLY A 49 -5.34 -1.48 8.30
C GLY A 49 -5.52 -2.69 7.41
N PHE A 50 -4.75 -2.74 6.33
CA PHE A 50 -4.74 -3.90 5.43
C PHE A 50 -3.33 -4.26 4.99
N THR A 51 -3.17 -5.51 4.59
CA THR A 51 -1.96 -6.05 3.99
C THR A 51 -2.26 -6.67 2.64
N CYS A 52 -1.34 -6.48 1.70
CA CYS A 52 -1.35 -7.07 0.38
C CYS A 52 -0.56 -8.40 0.34
N GLN A 53 0.04 -8.89 1.43
CA GLN A 53 0.92 -10.07 1.41
C GLN A 53 0.30 -11.34 0.80
N LYS A 54 -1.04 -11.47 0.81
CA LYS A 54 -1.77 -12.58 0.19
C LYS A 54 -2.36 -12.24 -1.18
N CYS A 55 -2.19 -11.01 -1.64
CA CYS A 55 -2.67 -10.53 -2.93
C CYS A 55 -1.71 -11.00 -4.03
N PRO A 56 -2.21 -11.62 -5.12
CA PRO A 56 -1.35 -12.04 -6.23
C PRO A 56 -0.63 -10.86 -6.90
N LEU A 57 -1.17 -9.65 -6.76
CA LEU A 57 -0.62 -8.41 -7.33
C LEU A 57 0.45 -7.75 -6.44
N PHE A 58 0.78 -8.33 -5.28
CA PHE A 58 1.62 -7.64 -4.28
C PHE A 58 3.01 -7.28 -4.81
N HIS A 59 3.62 -8.15 -5.61
CA HIS A 59 4.96 -7.92 -6.17
C HIS A 59 4.93 -7.34 -7.60
N GLU A 60 3.76 -7.03 -8.14
CA GLU A 60 3.64 -6.39 -9.45
C GLU A 60 3.87 -4.88 -9.36
N ASP A 61 4.45 -4.30 -10.40
CA ASP A 61 4.66 -2.85 -10.52
C ASP A 61 5.42 -2.21 -9.34
N ALA A 62 6.41 -2.90 -8.77
CA ALA A 62 7.30 -2.30 -7.77
C ALA A 62 7.97 -1.04 -8.37
N ALA A 63 7.83 0.12 -7.71
CA ALA A 63 8.27 1.38 -8.30
C ALA A 63 9.78 1.39 -8.58
N PRO A 64 10.19 1.95 -9.72
CA PRO A 64 11.55 2.41 -9.88
C PRO A 64 11.71 3.73 -9.10
N ARG A 65 12.55 3.67 -8.07
CA ARG A 65 13.34 4.81 -7.58
C ARG A 65 12.60 5.97 -6.89
N ALA A 66 11.43 5.74 -6.27
CA ALA A 66 10.76 6.78 -5.46
C ALA A 66 11.64 7.30 -4.30
N ASP A 67 12.55 6.47 -3.78
CA ASP A 67 13.60 6.84 -2.83
C ASP A 67 14.48 8.00 -3.32
N ARG A 68 14.66 8.14 -4.64
CA ARG A 68 15.47 9.22 -5.21
C ARG A 68 14.85 10.62 -5.08
N PHE A 69 13.53 10.70 -4.95
CA PHE A 69 12.80 11.96 -4.98
C PHE A 69 12.08 12.24 -3.66
N ALA A 70 12.09 11.30 -2.70
CA ALA A 70 11.43 11.45 -1.41
C ALA A 70 11.95 12.66 -0.60
N PHE A 71 13.18 13.09 -0.83
CA PHE A 71 13.81 14.23 -0.16
C PHE A 71 13.73 15.54 -0.96
N ASP A 72 13.18 15.51 -2.18
CA ASP A 72 12.99 16.70 -3.02
C ASP A 72 11.71 17.47 -2.66
N GLN A 73 11.12 17.21 -1.49
CA GLN A 73 10.03 18.04 -1.03
C GLN A 73 10.57 19.46 -0.80
N PRO A 74 10.07 20.47 -1.54
CA PRO A 74 10.47 21.85 -1.29
C PRO A 74 10.12 22.16 0.17
N SER A 75 11.01 22.84 0.88
CA SER A 75 10.73 23.30 2.23
C SER A 75 9.46 24.14 2.18
N ASP A 76 8.35 23.59 2.67
CA ASP A 76 7.13 24.35 2.86
C ASP A 76 7.42 25.36 3.97
N ASN A 77 7.86 26.55 3.56
CA ASN A 77 7.99 27.71 4.42
C ASN A 77 6.60 28.32 4.71
N GLY A 78 5.56 27.48 4.74
CA GLY A 78 4.17 27.76 5.13
C GLY A 78 4.06 28.23 6.58
N ARG A 79 4.64 29.40 6.78
CA ARG A 79 4.60 30.27 7.94
C ARG A 79 3.18 30.76 8.20
N PRO A 80 2.68 30.69 9.44
CA PRO A 80 1.91 31.78 10.04
C PRO A 80 2.83 32.88 10.55
#